data_AF-A0AAE1KPA0-F1
#
_entry.id   AF-A0AAE1KPA0-F1
#
_cell.length_a   1.000
_cell.length_b   1.000
_cell.length_c   1.000
_cell.angle_alpha   90.00
_cell.angle_beta   90.00
_cell.angle_gamma   90.00
#
_symmetry.space_group_name_H-M   'P 1'
#
loop_
_entity.id
_entity.type
_entity.pdbx_description
1 polymer ?
#
loop_
_entity_poly.entity_id
_entity_poly.type
_entity_poly.pdbx_seq_one_letter_code
_entity_poly.pdbx_strand_id
1 'polypeptide(L)'
;MTGQSVLKIQVRLTADAVPTLKLPTTKDSPSDTRGIRADKRSRKRLLQDTEPSCSRAIHTESDEQGEPLLSARGLQQQFEELQRQRDALITEKTNWENEKTVLLKKAESAFERVTATARGILSKTFSPTQVEYILTGIPIRNWCKDDISQALTLHNLSPKAYKYLRCKCPGLWPSVATLNRWAAKISVEPGLLHSVLGLLNHKASTLAIEDRICVLSFDECSIAHA
;
A
#
# COMPACT_ATOMS: atom_id res chain seq x y z
N MET A 1 -41.89 -16.12 -42.01
CA MET A 1 -42.02 -17.04 -40.86
C MET A 1 -41.05 -16.57 -39.79
N THR A 2 -41.54 -16.44 -38.53
CA THR A 2 -40.79 -16.46 -37.23
C THR A 2 -39.50 -15.61 -37.16
N GLY A 3 -39.39 -14.51 -36.41
CA GLY A 3 -39.90 -14.21 -35.08
C GLY A 3 -38.89 -14.65 -34.02
N GLN A 4 -38.16 -13.71 -33.41
CA GLN A 4 -37.66 -13.85 -32.03
C GLN A 4 -37.44 -12.47 -31.39
N SER A 5 -38.05 -12.35 -30.22
CA SER A 5 -38.29 -11.16 -29.40
C SER A 5 -37.23 -11.06 -28.29
N VAL A 6 -36.74 -9.83 -28.07
CA VAL A 6 -35.80 -9.50 -27.00
C VAL A 6 -36.59 -9.24 -25.70
N LEU A 7 -36.31 -10.03 -24.66
CA LEU A 7 -36.88 -9.83 -23.33
C LEU A 7 -36.22 -8.63 -22.64
N LYS A 8 -36.97 -7.54 -22.50
CA LYS A 8 -36.63 -6.39 -21.63
C LYS A 8 -37.13 -6.68 -20.23
N ILE A 9 -36.22 -6.87 -19.28
CA ILE A 9 -36.57 -6.96 -17.86
C ILE A 9 -36.87 -5.56 -17.36
N GLN A 10 -38.14 -5.29 -17.04
CA GLN A 10 -38.60 -4.05 -16.44
C GLN A 10 -38.91 -4.33 -14.96
N VAL A 11 -38.06 -3.85 -14.06
CA VAL A 11 -38.28 -4.00 -12.60
C VAL A 11 -39.34 -2.99 -12.18
N ARG A 12 -40.54 -3.46 -11.82
CA ARG A 12 -41.59 -2.65 -11.18
C ARG A 12 -41.46 -2.79 -9.66
N LEU A 13 -41.36 -1.67 -8.97
CA LEU A 13 -41.38 -1.61 -7.51
C LEU A 13 -42.83 -1.82 -7.02
N THR A 14 -43.02 -2.69 -6.04
CA THR A 14 -44.32 -2.98 -5.41
C THR A 14 -44.66 -1.92 -4.36
N ALA A 15 -45.96 -1.70 -4.10
CA ALA A 15 -46.47 -0.63 -3.23
C ALA A 15 -45.99 -0.72 -1.76
N ASP A 16 -45.57 -1.91 -1.32
CA ASP A 16 -45.12 -2.18 0.06
C ASP A 16 -43.59 -2.07 0.23
N ALA A 17 -42.90 -1.44 -0.72
CA ALA A 17 -41.46 -1.27 -0.66
C ALA A 17 -41.05 -0.23 0.42
N VAL A 18 -40.56 -0.71 1.57
CA VAL A 18 -40.03 0.16 2.62
C VAL A 18 -38.63 0.66 2.22
N PRO A 19 -38.38 1.98 2.17
CA PRO A 19 -37.09 2.52 1.79
C PRO A 19 -36.05 2.24 2.89
N THR A 20 -35.17 1.27 2.66
CA THR A 20 -33.97 1.11 3.47
C THR A 20 -32.90 2.05 2.95
N LEU A 21 -32.76 3.19 3.64
CA LEU A 21 -31.68 4.16 3.44
C LEU A 21 -30.34 3.53 3.88
N LYS A 22 -29.78 2.64 3.06
CA LYS A 22 -28.39 2.19 3.19
C LYS A 22 -27.50 3.24 2.54
N LEU A 23 -27.16 4.27 3.31
CA LEU A 23 -26.12 5.22 2.98
C LEU A 23 -24.80 4.48 2.70
N PRO A 24 -24.06 4.80 1.63
CA PRO A 24 -22.77 4.20 1.35
C PRO A 24 -21.77 4.57 2.44
N THR A 25 -21.29 3.57 3.19
CA THR A 25 -20.11 3.71 4.05
C THR A 25 -18.88 3.85 3.16
N THR A 26 -18.32 5.05 3.08
CA THR A 26 -17.02 5.30 2.45
C THR A 26 -15.89 4.81 3.35
N LYS A 27 -15.12 3.86 2.83
CA LYS A 27 -13.77 3.42 3.24
C LYS A 27 -12.99 3.37 1.91
N ASP A 28 -11.83 3.97 1.66
CA ASP A 28 -10.80 4.58 2.49
C ASP A 28 -10.03 5.63 1.65
N SER A 29 -9.78 6.81 2.22
CA SER A 29 -8.65 7.68 1.85
C SER A 29 -8.11 8.34 3.12
N PRO A 30 -6.80 8.63 3.20
CA PRO A 30 -6.09 8.83 4.45
C PRO A 30 -6.20 10.28 4.92
N SER A 31 -7.08 10.55 5.87
CA SER A 31 -6.91 11.69 6.77
C SER A 31 -7.61 11.39 8.09
N ASP A 32 -6.92 10.64 8.95
CA ASP A 32 -7.36 10.38 10.32
C ASP A 32 -7.19 11.63 11.19
N THR A 33 -7.84 12.73 10.82
CA THR A 33 -7.92 13.96 11.62
C THR A 33 -9.07 13.91 12.62
N ARG A 34 -10.00 12.95 12.47
CA ARG A 34 -11.12 12.72 13.39
C ARG A 34 -10.74 11.86 14.59
N GLY A 35 -9.98 10.78 14.42
CA GLY A 35 -9.47 9.96 15.53
C GLY A 35 -8.57 10.77 16.46
N ILE A 36 -7.67 11.57 15.89
CA ILE A 36 -6.77 12.47 16.64
C ILE A 36 -7.53 13.52 17.46
N ARG A 37 -8.70 14.00 16.99
CA ARG A 37 -9.54 14.94 17.77
C ARG A 37 -10.30 14.27 18.90
N ALA A 38 -10.77 13.04 18.70
CA ALA A 38 -11.42 12.26 19.75
C ALA A 38 -10.42 11.93 20.86
N ASP A 39 -9.20 11.52 20.49
CA ASP A 39 -8.14 11.18 21.44
C ASP A 39 -7.61 12.41 22.21
N LYS A 40 -7.49 13.58 21.55
CA LYS A 40 -7.19 14.85 22.24
C LYS A 40 -8.29 15.27 23.24
N ARG A 41 -9.57 14.99 22.96
CA ARG A 41 -10.68 15.28 23.89
C ARG A 41 -10.66 14.34 25.09
N SER A 42 -10.38 13.05 24.89
CA SER A 42 -10.24 12.07 25.97
C SER A 42 -9.06 12.39 26.88
N ARG A 43 -7.92 12.78 26.29
CA ARG A 43 -6.69 13.14 27.04
C ARG A 43 -6.83 14.46 27.79
N LYS A 44 -7.61 15.41 27.28
CA LYS A 44 -7.93 16.67 27.98
C LYS A 44 -8.91 16.45 29.14
N ARG A 45 -9.85 15.50 29.05
CA ARG A 45 -10.70 15.10 30.19
C ARG A 45 -9.90 14.42 31.29
N LEU A 46 -9.00 13.50 30.94
CA LEU A 46 -8.17 12.79 31.92
C LEU A 46 -7.27 13.73 32.75
N LEU A 47 -6.82 14.85 32.17
CA LEU A 47 -6.02 15.87 32.86
C LEU A 47 -6.87 16.84 33.69
N GLN A 48 -8.17 16.95 33.40
CA GLN A 48 -9.10 17.84 34.11
C GLN A 48 -9.69 17.17 35.36
N ASP A 49 -9.71 15.83 35.39
CA ASP A 49 -10.14 15.03 36.54
C ASP A 49 -9.03 14.84 37.61
N THR A 50 -7.81 15.34 37.36
CA THR A 50 -6.67 15.32 38.30
C THR A 50 -6.39 16.66 38.98
N GLU A 51 -7.24 17.66 38.81
CA GLU A 51 -7.18 18.90 39.59
C GLU A 51 -8.06 18.75 40.85
N PRO A 52 -7.49 18.73 42.07
CA PRO A 52 -8.30 18.75 43.28
C PRO A 52 -8.84 20.17 43.49
N SER A 53 -9.99 20.47 42.89
CA SER A 53 -10.79 21.65 43.24
C SER A 53 -11.60 21.33 44.50
N CYS A 54 -11.00 21.45 45.68
CA CYS A 54 -11.71 21.42 46.94
C CYS A 54 -11.57 22.77 47.65
N SER A 55 -12.45 23.71 47.30
CA SER A 55 -12.88 24.77 48.20
C SER A 55 -14.17 24.30 48.87
N ARG A 56 -14.06 23.81 50.11
CA ARG A 56 -15.24 23.56 50.94
C ARG A 56 -15.00 24.02 52.37
N ALA A 57 -15.78 25.06 52.71
CA ALA A 57 -16.35 25.40 54.00
C ALA A 57 -15.47 25.19 55.25
N ILE A 58 -15.05 26.32 55.84
CA ILE A 58 -14.75 26.42 57.26
C ILE A 58 -16.06 26.19 58.00
N HIS A 59 -16.23 24.99 58.57
CA HIS A 59 -17.09 24.77 59.73
C HIS A 59 -16.17 24.47 60.91
N THR A 60 -16.17 25.40 61.86
CA THR A 60 -15.75 25.20 63.23
C THR A 60 -16.61 24.12 63.87
N GLU A 61 -16.00 23.02 64.29
CA GLU A 61 -16.40 22.27 65.48
C GLU A 61 -15.23 21.37 65.91
N SER A 62 -14.94 21.48 67.20
CA SER A 62 -13.89 20.83 67.96
C SER A 62 -14.09 19.32 68.00
N ASP A 63 -13.02 18.54 67.88
CA ASP A 63 -12.77 17.46 68.82
C ASP A 63 -11.33 16.94 68.73
N GLU A 64 -10.70 16.87 69.90
CA GLU A 64 -9.42 16.25 70.12
C GLU A 64 -9.58 14.72 70.08
N GLN A 65 -8.74 14.04 69.28
CA GLN A 65 -8.16 12.75 69.64
C GLN A 65 -7.00 12.41 68.69
N GLY A 66 -5.87 12.05 69.29
CA GLY A 66 -4.55 12.05 68.68
C GLY A 66 -4.36 11.06 67.54
N GLU A 67 -3.86 11.59 66.43
CA GLU A 67 -3.12 10.87 65.39
C GLU A 67 -1.66 11.29 65.53
N PRO A 68 -0.67 10.37 65.52
CA PRO A 68 0.72 10.74 65.69
C PRO A 68 1.15 11.54 64.46
N LEU A 69 1.28 12.84 64.67
CA LEU A 69 1.78 13.81 63.69
C LEU A 69 3.15 13.31 63.22
N LEU A 70 3.17 12.64 62.06
CA LEU A 70 4.37 12.19 61.39
C LEU A 70 5.32 13.39 61.33
N SER A 71 6.43 13.28 62.06
CA SER A 71 7.44 14.32 62.19
C SER A 71 7.73 14.92 60.80
N ALA A 72 7.88 16.25 60.70
CA ALA A 72 8.26 16.92 59.45
C ALA A 72 9.48 16.27 58.77
N ARG A 73 10.35 15.61 59.54
CA ARG A 73 11.46 14.78 59.02
C ARG A 73 11.01 13.55 58.23
N GLY A 74 9.94 12.87 58.64
CA GLY A 74 9.40 11.67 57.98
C GLY A 74 8.82 11.99 56.60
N LEU A 75 8.08 13.11 56.47
CA LEU A 75 7.61 13.60 55.17
C LEU A 75 8.78 14.01 54.24
N GLN A 76 9.80 14.66 54.80
CA GLN A 76 11.02 15.02 54.05
C GLN A 76 11.73 13.77 53.50
N GLN A 77 11.85 12.72 54.32
CA GLN A 77 12.44 11.44 53.94
C GLN A 77 11.61 10.71 52.87
N GLN A 78 10.27 10.75 52.97
CA GLN A 78 9.39 10.18 51.95
C GLN A 78 9.49 10.93 50.62
N PHE A 79 9.65 12.26 50.64
CA PHE A 79 9.83 13.05 49.43
C PHE A 79 11.17 12.75 48.75
N GLU A 80 12.26 12.65 49.52
CA GLU A 80 13.57 12.23 48.99
C GLU A 80 13.53 10.82 48.40
N GLU A 81 12.84 9.88 49.05
CA GLU A 81 12.67 8.52 48.56
C GLU A 81 11.86 8.48 47.25
N LEU A 82 10.76 9.22 47.17
CA LEU A 82 9.97 9.34 45.94
C LEU A 82 10.78 10.01 44.81
N GLN A 83 11.63 10.98 45.12
CA GLN A 83 12.54 11.58 44.13
C GLN A 83 13.56 10.56 43.62
N ARG A 84 14.16 9.76 44.49
CA ARG A 84 15.06 8.66 44.08
C ARG A 84 14.35 7.65 43.20
N GLN A 85 13.13 7.25 43.55
CA GLN A 85 12.33 6.33 42.75
C GLN A 85 12.00 6.91 41.37
N ARG A 86 11.62 8.20 41.31
CA ARG A 86 11.39 8.91 40.04
C ARG A 86 12.65 8.92 39.18
N ASP A 87 13.80 9.26 39.76
CA ASP A 87 15.05 9.35 39.01
C ASP A 87 15.54 7.97 38.54
N ALA A 88 15.38 6.94 39.37
CA ALA A 88 15.62 5.55 38.97
C ALA A 88 14.74 5.13 37.78
N LEU A 89 13.43 5.41 37.82
CA LEU A 89 12.52 5.12 36.72
C LEU A 89 12.87 5.91 35.44
N ILE A 90 13.33 7.16 35.56
CA ILE A 90 13.82 7.94 34.42
C ILE A 90 15.05 7.28 33.81
N THR A 91 16.03 6.89 34.62
CA THR A 91 17.24 6.21 34.12
C THR A 91 16.88 4.89 33.42
N GLU A 92 15.99 4.10 34.00
CA GLU A 92 15.53 2.84 33.41
C GLU A 92 14.83 3.08 32.07
N LYS A 93 13.92 4.06 32.01
CA LYS A 93 13.25 4.46 30.77
C LYS A 93 14.25 4.87 29.69
N THR A 94 15.26 5.66 30.03
CA THR A 94 16.30 6.06 29.07
C THR A 94 17.13 4.88 28.58
N ASN A 95 17.41 3.90 29.46
CA ASN A 95 18.12 2.67 29.07
C ASN A 95 17.29 1.85 28.09
N TRP A 96 15.99 1.66 28.35
CA TRP A 96 15.07 0.98 27.44
C TRP A 96 14.95 1.70 26.10
N GLU A 97 14.87 3.03 26.09
CA GLU A 97 14.86 3.83 24.86
C GLU A 97 16.16 3.64 24.06
N ASN A 98 17.31 3.68 24.72
CA ASN A 98 18.61 3.44 24.08
C ASN A 98 18.69 2.02 23.52
N GLU A 99 18.34 1.00 24.30
CA GLU A 99 18.34 -0.39 23.85
C GLU A 99 17.42 -0.61 22.64
N LYS A 100 16.21 -0.06 22.69
CA LYS A 100 15.27 -0.07 21.57
C LYS A 100 15.88 0.54 20.31
N THR A 101 16.56 1.69 20.43
CA THR A 101 17.19 2.33 19.26
C THR A 101 18.33 1.49 18.67
N VAL A 102 19.13 0.83 19.52
CA VAL A 102 20.21 -0.06 19.09
C VAL A 102 19.64 -1.28 18.37
N LEU A 103 18.59 -1.90 18.93
CA LEU A 103 17.90 -3.04 18.31
C LEU A 103 17.28 -2.68 16.97
N LEU A 104 16.61 -1.52 16.88
CA LEU A 104 16.04 -1.03 15.62
C LEU A 104 17.11 -0.81 14.55
N LYS A 105 18.22 -0.17 14.88
CA LYS A 105 19.35 0.03 13.94
C LYS A 105 19.95 -1.30 13.47
N LYS A 106 20.07 -2.28 14.38
CA LYS A 106 20.55 -3.63 14.04
C LYS A 106 19.58 -4.34 13.09
N ALA A 107 18.28 -4.26 13.37
CA ALA A 107 17.23 -4.84 12.52
C ALA A 107 17.21 -4.19 11.13
N GLU A 108 17.27 -2.87 11.05
CA GLU A 108 17.32 -2.11 9.80
C GLU A 108 18.55 -2.46 8.97
N SER A 109 19.73 -2.51 9.60
CA SER A 109 20.96 -2.92 8.92
C SER A 109 20.92 -4.37 8.44
N ALA A 110 20.28 -5.27 9.20
CA ALA A 110 20.11 -6.66 8.79
C ALA A 110 19.13 -6.79 7.62
N PHE A 111 18.02 -6.06 7.66
CA PHE A 111 17.05 -5.98 6.59
C PHE A 111 17.70 -5.47 5.31
N GLU A 112 18.48 -4.38 5.37
CA GLU A 112 19.13 -3.80 4.19
C GLU A 112 20.13 -4.76 3.53
N ARG A 113 20.87 -5.56 4.31
CA ARG A 113 21.76 -6.59 3.75
C ARG A 113 20.98 -7.67 2.99
N VAL A 114 19.87 -8.12 3.56
CA VAL A 114 19.02 -9.16 2.95
C VAL A 114 18.33 -8.61 1.71
N THR A 115 17.76 -7.41 1.76
CA THR A 115 17.09 -6.78 0.61
C THR A 115 18.06 -6.47 -0.50
N ALA A 116 19.28 -6.01 -0.22
CA ALA A 116 20.31 -5.78 -1.22
C ALA A 116 20.69 -7.08 -1.96
N THR A 117 20.85 -8.17 -1.22
CA THR A 117 21.15 -9.49 -1.80
C THR A 117 19.99 -10.00 -2.65
N ALA A 118 18.77 -9.95 -2.12
CA ALA A 118 17.56 -10.36 -2.84
C ALA A 118 17.35 -9.52 -4.11
N ARG A 119 17.56 -8.20 -4.05
CA ARG A 119 17.49 -7.29 -5.19
C ARG A 119 18.46 -7.69 -6.29
N GLY A 120 19.70 -8.04 -5.95
CA GLY A 120 20.72 -8.49 -6.92
C GLY A 120 20.40 -9.82 -7.61
N ILE A 121 19.64 -10.70 -6.96
CA ILE A 121 19.18 -11.96 -7.57
C ILE A 121 17.96 -11.71 -8.46
N LEU A 122 16.95 -11.00 -7.93
CA LEU A 122 15.68 -10.80 -8.60
C LEU A 122 15.79 -9.88 -9.84
N SER A 123 16.71 -8.91 -9.81
CA SER A 123 16.94 -7.98 -10.93
C SER A 123 17.36 -8.65 -12.25
N LYS A 124 17.80 -9.92 -12.20
CA LYS A 124 18.14 -10.69 -13.39
C LYS A 124 16.92 -11.17 -14.18
N THR A 125 15.76 -11.28 -13.51
CA THR A 125 14.55 -11.88 -14.09
C THR A 125 13.39 -10.89 -14.12
N PHE A 126 13.23 -10.10 -13.07
CA PHE A 126 12.13 -9.17 -12.90
C PHE A 126 12.57 -7.73 -13.16
N SER A 127 11.62 -6.89 -13.57
CA SER A 127 11.86 -5.46 -13.69
C SER A 127 12.10 -4.79 -12.32
N PRO A 128 12.68 -3.59 -12.27
CA PRO A 128 12.89 -2.87 -11.02
C PRO A 128 11.61 -2.65 -10.19
N THR A 129 10.49 -2.32 -10.85
CA THR A 129 9.17 -2.10 -10.24
C THR A 129 8.59 -3.39 -9.68
N GLN A 130 8.79 -4.52 -10.37
CA GLN A 130 8.40 -5.84 -9.87
C GLN A 130 9.25 -6.28 -8.68
N VAL A 131 10.55 -6.01 -8.71
CA VAL A 131 11.45 -6.29 -7.58
C VAL A 131 11.05 -5.49 -6.35
N GLU A 132 10.74 -4.20 -6.53
CA GLU A 132 10.25 -3.35 -5.44
C GLU A 132 8.93 -3.87 -4.86
N TYR A 133 7.99 -4.28 -5.71
CA TYR A 133 6.75 -4.94 -5.28
C TYR A 133 7.02 -6.20 -4.44
N ILE A 134 7.95 -7.05 -4.87
CA ILE A 134 8.30 -8.29 -4.15
C ILE A 134 8.93 -7.99 -2.79
N LEU A 135 9.79 -6.98 -2.70
CA LEU A 135 10.52 -6.64 -1.46
C LEU A 135 9.66 -5.87 -0.45
N THR A 136 8.77 -5.00 -0.92
CA THR A 136 8.01 -4.08 -0.07
C THR A 136 6.55 -4.47 0.11
N GLY A 137 6.00 -5.26 -0.82
CA GLY A 137 4.57 -5.56 -0.92
C GLY A 137 3.72 -4.38 -1.39
N ILE A 138 4.32 -3.24 -1.75
CA ILE A 138 3.59 -2.04 -2.17
C ILE A 138 3.11 -2.24 -3.61
N PRO A 139 1.79 -2.14 -3.89
CA PRO A 139 1.24 -2.42 -5.21
C PRO A 139 1.78 -1.46 -6.29
N ILE A 140 2.10 -2.03 -7.45
CA ILE A 140 2.57 -1.27 -8.61
C ILE A 140 1.43 -0.40 -9.13
N ARG A 141 1.58 0.93 -8.99
CA ARG A 141 0.61 1.90 -9.50
C ARG A 141 0.84 2.22 -10.98
N ASN A 142 2.11 2.41 -11.34
CA ASN A 142 2.53 2.79 -12.68
C ASN A 142 3.45 1.71 -13.23
N TRP A 143 3.01 1.08 -14.33
CA TRP A 143 3.79 0.06 -15.02
C TRP A 143 4.89 0.71 -15.86
N CYS A 144 6.13 0.22 -15.73
CA CYS A 144 7.21 0.68 -16.60
C CYS A 144 7.09 0.03 -17.99
N LYS A 145 7.81 0.56 -18.98
CA LYS A 145 7.77 0.02 -20.36
C LYS A 145 8.26 -1.42 -20.42
N ASP A 146 9.25 -1.78 -19.60
CA ASP A 146 9.82 -3.12 -19.53
C ASP A 146 8.84 -4.13 -18.90
N ASP A 147 8.06 -3.70 -17.90
CA ASP A 147 6.97 -4.53 -17.36
C ASP A 147 5.97 -4.90 -18.44
N ILE A 148 5.55 -3.90 -19.21
CA ILE A 148 4.55 -4.06 -20.24
C ILE A 148 5.07 -4.91 -21.38
N SER A 149 6.33 -4.73 -21.80
CA SER A 149 6.93 -5.54 -22.88
C SER A 149 7.06 -7.01 -22.47
N GLN A 150 7.52 -7.30 -21.26
CA GLN A 150 7.60 -8.67 -20.74
C GLN A 150 6.22 -9.30 -20.59
N ALA A 151 5.25 -8.57 -20.03
CA ALA A 151 3.89 -9.05 -19.85
C ALA A 151 3.18 -9.30 -21.19
N LEU A 152 3.37 -8.41 -22.18
CA LEU A 152 2.82 -8.58 -23.52
C LEU A 152 3.45 -9.78 -24.24
N THR A 153 4.76 -9.97 -24.09
CA THR A 153 5.48 -11.14 -24.62
C THR A 153 4.91 -12.43 -24.05
N LEU A 154 4.76 -12.52 -22.73
CA LEU A 154 4.19 -13.69 -22.05
C LEU A 154 2.72 -13.93 -22.45
N HIS A 155 1.92 -12.87 -22.56
CA HIS A 155 0.52 -12.95 -22.97
C HIS A 155 0.38 -13.46 -24.41
N ASN A 156 1.19 -12.93 -25.34
CA ASN A 156 1.18 -13.32 -26.75
C ASN A 156 1.71 -14.75 -26.95
N LEU A 157 2.67 -15.19 -26.11
CA LEU A 157 3.16 -16.56 -26.14
C LEU A 157 2.09 -17.55 -25.65
N SER A 158 1.42 -17.25 -24.53
CA SER A 158 0.34 -18.08 -24.00
C SER A 158 -0.62 -17.29 -23.10
N PRO A 159 -1.82 -16.93 -23.60
CA PRO A 159 -2.81 -16.23 -22.80
C PRO A 159 -3.26 -17.00 -21.56
N LYS A 160 -3.28 -18.33 -21.64
CA LYS A 160 -3.62 -19.23 -20.52
C LYS A 160 -2.55 -19.20 -19.42
N ALA A 161 -1.27 -19.29 -19.80
CA ALA A 161 -0.16 -19.20 -18.86
C ALA A 161 -0.12 -17.82 -18.18
N TYR A 162 -0.32 -16.75 -18.94
CA TYR A 162 -0.43 -15.40 -18.41
C TYR A 162 -1.56 -15.27 -17.37
N LYS A 163 -2.75 -15.78 -17.69
CA LYS A 163 -3.90 -15.76 -16.77
C LYS A 163 -3.60 -16.56 -15.50
N TYR A 164 -2.96 -17.72 -15.62
CA TYR A 164 -2.55 -18.54 -14.48
C TYR A 164 -1.56 -17.80 -13.56
N LEU A 165 -0.48 -17.23 -14.13
CA LEU A 165 0.52 -16.48 -13.37
C LEU A 165 -0.08 -15.27 -12.66
N ARG A 166 -1.00 -14.56 -13.32
CA ARG A 166 -1.72 -13.44 -12.71
C ARG A 166 -2.62 -13.85 -11.55
N CYS A 167 -3.20 -15.06 -11.60
CA CYS A 167 -3.98 -15.61 -10.48
C CYS A 167 -3.10 -16.05 -9.31
N LYS A 168 -1.91 -16.61 -9.58
CA LYS A 168 -0.98 -17.07 -8.54
C LYS A 168 -0.17 -15.94 -7.89
N CYS A 169 0.18 -14.93 -8.67
CA CYS A 169 0.94 -13.76 -8.23
C CYS A 169 0.13 -12.48 -8.53
N PRO A 170 -0.93 -12.21 -7.75
CA PRO A 170 -1.73 -11.00 -7.95
C PRO A 170 -0.86 -9.77 -7.69
N GLY A 171 -0.95 -8.76 -8.55
CA GLY A 171 -0.21 -7.49 -8.39
C GLY A 171 1.16 -7.43 -9.07
N LEU A 172 1.78 -8.57 -9.39
CA LEU A 172 3.06 -8.59 -10.12
C LEU A 172 2.91 -8.38 -11.63
N TRP A 173 1.75 -8.76 -12.17
CA TRP A 173 1.45 -8.71 -13.61
C TRP A 173 0.29 -7.75 -13.91
N PRO A 174 0.39 -6.94 -14.97
CA PRO A 174 -0.67 -6.01 -15.36
C PRO A 174 -1.97 -6.73 -15.73
N SER A 175 -3.08 -6.00 -15.70
CA SER A 175 -4.35 -6.56 -16.19
C SER A 175 -4.37 -6.71 -17.70
N VAL A 176 -5.18 -7.63 -18.23
CA VAL A 176 -5.37 -7.74 -19.69
C VAL A 176 -5.93 -6.44 -20.27
N ALA A 177 -6.82 -5.75 -19.54
CA ALA A 177 -7.29 -4.42 -19.95
C ALA A 177 -6.17 -3.37 -19.98
N THR A 178 -5.19 -3.48 -19.08
CA THR A 178 -3.98 -2.64 -19.12
C THR A 178 -3.16 -2.96 -20.36
N LEU A 179 -2.90 -4.24 -20.64
CA LEU A 179 -2.16 -4.66 -21.83
C LEU A 179 -2.84 -4.17 -23.11
N ASN A 180 -4.15 -4.34 -23.23
CA ASN A 180 -4.91 -3.87 -24.39
C ASN A 180 -4.82 -2.35 -24.56
N ARG A 181 -4.87 -1.58 -23.47
CA ARG A 181 -4.71 -0.12 -23.53
C ARG A 181 -3.32 0.30 -23.98
N TRP A 182 -2.30 -0.47 -23.62
CA TRP A 182 -0.94 -0.23 -24.09
C TRP A 182 -0.76 -0.65 -25.55
N ALA A 183 -1.30 -1.80 -25.94
CA ALA A 183 -1.29 -2.28 -27.32
C ALA A 183 -2.04 -1.33 -28.26
N ALA A 184 -3.17 -0.77 -27.83
CA ALA A 184 -3.95 0.18 -28.61
C ALA A 184 -3.22 1.50 -28.91
N LYS A 185 -2.11 1.80 -28.23
CA LYS A 185 -1.27 2.97 -28.57
C LYS A 185 -0.41 2.73 -29.82
N ILE A 186 -0.27 1.47 -30.24
CA ILE A 186 0.47 1.11 -31.45
C ILE A 186 -0.49 1.32 -32.62
N SER A 187 -0.27 2.36 -33.42
CA SER A 187 -1.02 2.57 -34.66
C SER A 187 -0.56 1.57 -35.71
N VAL A 188 -1.51 0.84 -36.27
CA VAL A 188 -1.29 -0.06 -37.40
C VAL A 188 -2.21 0.42 -38.52
N GLU A 189 -1.65 1.19 -39.44
CA GLU A 189 -2.36 1.74 -40.58
C GLU A 189 -2.17 0.84 -41.81
N PRO A 190 -3.17 0.75 -42.70
CA PRO A 190 -3.02 0.06 -43.98
C PRO A 190 -1.87 0.66 -44.80
N GLY A 191 -1.12 -0.19 -45.50
CA GLY A 191 0.03 0.22 -46.30
C GLY A 191 1.36 -0.22 -45.70
N LEU A 192 2.39 0.64 -45.78
CA LEU A 192 3.72 0.32 -45.31
C LEU A 192 3.87 0.57 -43.81
N LEU A 193 4.31 -0.46 -43.07
CA LEU A 193 4.53 -0.38 -41.62
C LEU A 193 5.85 0.34 -41.29
N HIS A 194 5.85 1.67 -41.39
CA HIS A 194 7.04 2.51 -41.20
C HIS A 194 7.75 2.29 -39.84
N SER A 195 6.99 2.15 -38.76
CA SER A 195 7.56 1.88 -37.42
C SER A 195 8.37 0.58 -37.37
N VAL A 196 7.89 -0.47 -38.05
CA VAL A 196 8.57 -1.77 -38.12
C VAL A 196 9.78 -1.70 -39.04
N LEU A 197 9.65 -1.05 -40.20
CA LEU A 197 10.77 -0.83 -41.12
C LEU A 197 11.89 -0.02 -40.47
N GLY A 198 11.55 1.00 -39.68
CA GLY A 198 12.51 1.75 -38.89
C GLY A 198 13.28 0.87 -37.91
N LEU A 199 12.57 0.02 -37.15
CA LEU A 199 13.19 -0.93 -36.22
C LEU A 199 14.09 -1.95 -36.93
N LEU A 200 13.62 -2.48 -38.07
CA LEU A 200 14.38 -3.41 -38.91
C LEU A 200 15.65 -2.77 -39.46
N ASN A 201 15.60 -1.50 -39.89
CA ASN A 201 16.79 -0.77 -40.36
C ASN A 201 17.85 -0.59 -39.26
N HIS A 202 17.41 -0.30 -38.03
CA HIS A 202 18.32 -0.23 -36.88
C HIS A 202 18.97 -1.60 -36.61
N LYS A 203 18.20 -2.69 -36.70
CA LYS A 203 18.74 -4.04 -36.55
C LYS A 203 19.68 -4.41 -37.69
N ALA A 204 19.31 -4.12 -38.94
CA ALA A 204 20.13 -4.40 -40.12
C ALA A 204 21.48 -3.68 -40.07
N SER A 205 21.53 -2.49 -39.48
CA SER A 205 22.79 -1.73 -39.29
C SER A 205 23.80 -2.46 -38.39
N THR A 206 23.34 -3.33 -37.48
CA THR A 206 24.21 -4.16 -36.61
C THR A 206 24.67 -5.46 -37.27
N LEU A 207 24.09 -5.84 -38.41
CA LEU A 207 24.41 -7.07 -39.12
C LEU A 207 25.52 -6.85 -40.16
N ALA A 208 26.27 -7.91 -40.46
CA ALA A 208 27.22 -7.93 -41.56
C ALA A 208 26.48 -7.78 -42.91
N ILE A 209 27.18 -7.37 -43.97
CA ILE A 209 26.56 -7.11 -45.28
C ILE A 209 25.86 -8.36 -45.83
N GLU A 210 26.48 -9.53 -45.63
CA GLU A 210 25.96 -10.83 -46.07
C GLU A 210 24.62 -11.16 -45.39
N ASP A 211 24.49 -10.86 -44.10
CA ASP A 211 23.28 -11.09 -43.30
C ASP A 211 22.16 -10.07 -43.58
N ARG A 212 22.43 -9.01 -44.35
CA ARG A 212 21.43 -8.01 -44.76
C ARG A 212 20.65 -8.41 -46.00
N ILE A 213 21.11 -9.42 -46.72
CA ILE A 213 20.44 -9.91 -47.92
C ILE A 213 19.17 -10.65 -47.50
N CYS A 214 18.01 -10.17 -47.94
CA CYS A 214 16.72 -10.77 -47.64
C CYS A 214 15.82 -10.82 -48.89
N VAL A 215 14.85 -11.73 -48.88
CA VAL A 215 13.84 -11.86 -49.94
C VAL A 215 12.52 -11.32 -49.42
N LEU A 216 11.86 -10.49 -50.21
CA LEU A 216 10.50 -10.04 -49.93
C LEU A 216 9.50 -11.02 -50.56
N SER A 217 8.72 -11.69 -49.73
CA SER A 217 7.65 -12.61 -50.15
C SER A 217 6.32 -12.13 -49.58
N PHE A 218 5.26 -12.17 -50.38
CA PHE A 218 3.91 -11.78 -49.97
C PHE A 218 2.88 -12.69 -50.65
N ASP A 219 1.74 -12.88 -49.99
CA ASP A 219 0.58 -13.65 -50.46
C ASP A 219 -0.69 -13.01 -49.89
N GLU A 220 -1.84 -13.26 -50.51
CA GLU A 220 -3.14 -12.72 -50.10
C GLU A 220 -3.91 -13.75 -49.26
N CYS A 221 -4.56 -13.29 -48.18
CA CYS A 221 -5.38 -14.13 -47.32
C CYS A 221 -6.85 -13.72 -47.41
N SER A 222 -7.72 -14.69 -47.71
CA SER A 222 -9.17 -14.49 -47.64
C SER A 222 -9.62 -14.43 -46.19
N ILE A 223 -10.21 -13.31 -45.79
CA ILE A 223 -10.79 -13.11 -44.47
C ILE A 223 -12.31 -13.18 -44.56
N ALA A 224 -12.96 -13.66 -43.50
CA ALA A 224 -14.42 -13.66 -43.43
C ALA A 224 -14.94 -12.22 -43.48
N HIS A 225 -15.94 -11.96 -44.32
CA HIS A 225 -16.70 -10.72 -44.25
C HIS A 225 -17.43 -10.68 -42.90
N ALA A 226 -17.02 -9.75 -42.05
CA ALA A 226 -17.65 -9.46 -40.77
C ALA A 226 -18.94 -8.64 -40.94
#